data_AF-R7QAA9-F1
#
_entry.id   AF-R7QAA9-F1
#
_cell.length_a   1.000
_cell.length_b   1.000
_cell.length_c   1.000
_cell.angle_alpha   90.00
_cell.angle_beta   90.00
_cell.angle_gamma   90.00
#
_symmetry.space_group_name_H-M   'P 1'
#
loop_
_entity.id
_entity.type
_entity.pdbx_description
1 polymer ?
#
loop_
_entity_poly.entity_id
_entity_poly.type
_entity_poly.pdbx_seq_one_letter_code
_entity_poly.pdbx_strand_id
1 'polypeptide(L)'
;MVYGMSLQDTLLVYRLLGHISDCRYILGVRNVVAEGLGTQKPVGADDFENVSCYCTRLSRIMSAKVVAFLAFAVLSSASACRCRYAPTLQRSYFSEDVVNFVKAKVVAKDEESLENKYTLAIQENYKGCKPSPHVVVYSGTHSCGVQLEVSKSAIVLPIRGGKKPSIDLCDFISSFNGLSDSEKEFLDTRSACCKEICQCTNGESPVNCLVDPCEVTEAPCAEATKCVPNFCGGCLTDWFTSSGAAACV
;
A
#
# COMPACT_ATOMS: atom_id res chain seq x y z
N MET A 1 -8.89 -26.55 11.45
CA MET A 1 -9.32 -27.39 10.32
C MET A 1 -8.27 -27.25 9.24
N VAL A 2 -7.50 -28.31 9.02
CA VAL A 2 -6.44 -28.41 8.02
C VAL A 2 -7.00 -29.25 6.89
N TYR A 3 -7.15 -28.69 5.68
CA TYR A 3 -7.52 -29.49 4.52
C TYR A 3 -6.24 -30.06 3.90
N GLY A 4 -6.19 -31.39 3.84
CA GLY A 4 -5.13 -32.15 3.21
C GLY A 4 -5.19 -32.04 1.70
N MET A 5 -4.03 -31.77 1.10
CA MET A 5 -3.78 -32.11 -0.29
C MET A 5 -3.46 -33.61 -0.37
N SER A 6 -4.12 -34.30 -1.31
CA SER A 6 -3.88 -35.71 -1.59
C SER A 6 -2.49 -35.91 -2.18
N LEU A 7 -1.77 -36.93 -1.69
CA LEU A 7 -0.42 -37.30 -2.17
C LEU A 7 -0.38 -37.65 -3.68
N GLN A 8 -1.53 -37.91 -4.31
CA GLN A 8 -1.63 -38.18 -5.75
C GLN A 8 -1.45 -36.91 -6.61
N ASP A 9 -1.74 -35.72 -6.08
CA ASP A 9 -1.67 -34.48 -6.86
C ASP A 9 -0.23 -33.97 -7.02
N THR A 10 0.65 -34.26 -6.06
CA THR A 10 2.08 -33.91 -6.11
C THR A 10 2.86 -34.74 -7.15
N LEU A 11 2.40 -35.95 -7.45
CA LEU A 11 3.06 -36.88 -8.37
C LEU A 11 2.77 -36.60 -9.85
N LEU A 12 1.70 -35.87 -10.17
CA LEU A 12 1.37 -35.52 -11.55
C LEU A 12 2.24 -34.37 -12.09
N VAL A 13 2.65 -33.44 -11.23
CA VAL A 13 3.50 -32.31 -11.60
C VAL A 13 4.94 -32.76 -11.90
N TYR A 14 5.46 -33.75 -11.16
CA TYR A 14 6.81 -34.26 -11.39
C TYR A 14 6.98 -35.08 -12.69
N ARG A 15 5.90 -35.66 -13.24
CA ARG A 15 5.97 -36.39 -14.53
C ARG A 15 5.90 -35.48 -15.76
N LEU A 16 5.43 -34.24 -15.63
CA LEU A 16 5.34 -33.30 -16.75
C LEU A 16 6.61 -32.49 -17.00
N LEU A 17 7.55 -32.44 -16.04
CA LEU A 17 8.84 -31.74 -16.20
C LEU A 17 10.01 -32.64 -16.62
N GLY A 18 9.77 -33.94 -16.87
CA GLY A 18 10.80 -34.93 -17.17
C GLY A 18 11.24 -35.06 -18.64
N HIS A 19 10.79 -34.19 -19.56
CA HIS A 19 11.08 -34.31 -20.99
C HIS A 19 11.48 -32.97 -21.64
N ILE A 20 12.47 -32.27 -21.07
CA ILE A 20 13.27 -31.29 -21.82
C ILE A 20 14.70 -31.81 -21.86
N SER A 21 15.01 -32.37 -23.03
CA SER A 21 16.25 -32.98 -23.46
C SER A 21 17.43 -32.01 -23.53
N ASP A 22 18.56 -32.49 -23.01
CA ASP A 22 19.93 -32.36 -23.53
C ASP A 22 20.27 -31.11 -24.36
N CYS A 23 20.86 -30.11 -23.69
CA CYS A 23 21.92 -29.29 -24.28
C CYS A 23 23.19 -29.51 -23.47
N ARG A 24 23.99 -30.48 -23.92
CA ARG A 24 25.31 -30.82 -23.38
C ARG A 24 26.29 -29.71 -23.76
N TYR A 25 26.49 -28.73 -22.89
CA TYR A 25 27.63 -27.81 -23.00
C TYR A 25 28.90 -28.54 -22.58
N ILE A 26 29.75 -28.87 -23.56
CA ILE A 26 31.15 -29.21 -23.32
C ILE A 26 31.91 -27.88 -23.30
N LEU A 27 32.24 -27.37 -22.11
CA LEU A 27 33.28 -26.36 -21.96
C LEU A 27 34.41 -26.95 -21.12
N GLY A 28 35.58 -27.02 -21.75
CA GLY A 28 36.78 -27.66 -21.25
C GLY A 28 37.30 -27.03 -19.96
N VAL A 29 37.72 -27.92 -19.07
CA VAL A 29 38.50 -27.62 -17.86
C VAL A 29 39.89 -27.12 -18.26
N ARG A 30 40.31 -25.96 -17.76
CA ARG A 30 41.73 -25.67 -17.50
C ARG A 30 41.87 -25.14 -16.08
N ASN A 31 42.38 -26.01 -15.21
CA ASN A 31 42.99 -25.63 -13.95
C ASN A 31 44.21 -24.74 -14.25
N VAL A 32 44.25 -23.54 -13.68
CA VAL A 32 45.48 -22.76 -13.53
C VAL A 32 45.63 -22.44 -12.05
N VAL A 33 46.50 -23.20 -11.41
CA VAL A 33 47.17 -22.82 -10.16
C VAL A 33 48.31 -21.89 -10.55
N ALA A 34 48.37 -20.68 -9.98
CA ALA A 34 49.62 -19.97 -9.73
C ALA A 34 49.41 -18.73 -8.85
N GLU A 35 50.17 -18.70 -7.77
CA GLU A 35 50.59 -17.52 -7.01
C GLU A 35 51.33 -16.52 -7.91
N GLY A 36 51.37 -15.25 -7.51
CA GLY A 36 52.45 -14.35 -7.94
C GLY A 36 52.02 -12.96 -8.40
N LEU A 37 52.48 -11.97 -7.63
CA LEU A 37 52.56 -10.54 -7.94
C LEU A 37 53.10 -10.26 -9.36
N GLY A 38 52.44 -9.37 -10.10
CA GLY A 38 53.01 -8.83 -11.34
C GLY A 38 52.00 -8.06 -12.20
N THR A 39 52.19 -6.76 -12.26
CA THR A 39 51.48 -5.80 -13.12
C THR A 39 51.70 -6.08 -14.61
N GLN A 40 50.64 -6.30 -15.40
CA GLN A 40 50.70 -6.20 -16.87
C GLN A 40 49.40 -5.71 -17.53
N LYS A 41 49.55 -4.52 -18.15
CA LYS A 41 49.00 -3.90 -19.38
C LYS A 41 47.73 -4.47 -20.08
N PRO A 42 46.82 -3.61 -20.61
CA PRO A 42 45.63 -4.02 -21.34
C PRO A 42 45.94 -4.54 -22.76
N VAL A 43 45.26 -5.63 -23.15
CA VAL A 43 45.24 -6.16 -24.52
C VAL A 43 43.96 -5.70 -25.21
N GLY A 44 44.13 -5.16 -26.41
CA GLY A 44 43.08 -4.59 -27.25
C GLY A 44 42.18 -5.64 -27.91
N ALA A 45 41.03 -5.14 -28.35
CA ALA A 45 40.09 -5.80 -29.23
C ALA A 45 40.74 -6.19 -30.56
N ASP A 46 40.44 -7.39 -31.05
CA ASP A 46 40.04 -7.71 -32.42
C ASP A 46 39.76 -9.23 -32.50
N ASP A 47 38.88 -9.62 -33.42
CA ASP A 47 38.54 -10.99 -33.85
C ASP A 47 37.66 -11.89 -32.94
N PHE A 48 36.34 -11.75 -33.09
CA PHE A 48 35.43 -12.90 -33.02
C PHE A 48 34.52 -12.91 -34.25
N GLU A 49 35.07 -13.47 -35.34
CA GLU A 49 34.32 -13.93 -36.51
C GLU A 49 33.43 -15.14 -36.15
N ASN A 50 32.23 -15.14 -36.73
CA ASN A 50 31.48 -16.31 -37.21
C ASN A 50 31.21 -17.48 -36.24
N VAL A 51 30.11 -17.39 -35.49
CA VAL A 51 29.34 -18.58 -35.07
C VAL A 51 28.04 -18.62 -35.88
N SER A 52 28.10 -19.32 -37.00
CA SER A 52 26.98 -19.61 -37.89
C SER A 52 26.14 -20.76 -37.30
N CYS A 53 25.04 -20.44 -36.62
CA CYS A 53 24.05 -21.45 -36.22
C CYS A 53 23.09 -21.74 -37.38
N TYR A 54 23.38 -22.79 -38.13
CA TYR A 54 22.44 -23.45 -39.03
C TYR A 54 21.39 -24.21 -38.21
N CYS A 55 20.13 -23.76 -38.25
CA CYS A 55 18.97 -24.58 -37.92
C CYS A 55 17.92 -24.45 -39.02
N THR A 56 18.22 -25.08 -40.16
CA THR A 56 17.27 -25.32 -41.25
C THR A 56 16.16 -26.28 -40.83
N ARG A 57 14.92 -25.83 -41.04
CA ARG A 57 13.75 -26.57 -41.54
C ARG A 57 13.74 -28.09 -41.30
N LEU A 58 12.84 -28.51 -40.40
CA LEU A 58 12.19 -29.82 -40.49
C LEU A 58 10.68 -29.67 -40.22
N SER A 59 9.90 -29.88 -41.28
CA SER A 59 8.67 -30.68 -41.30
C SER A 59 7.56 -30.29 -40.30
N ARG A 60 6.65 -29.37 -40.64
CA ARG A 60 5.32 -29.68 -41.22
C ARG A 60 5.00 -31.17 -41.43
N ILE A 61 4.61 -31.92 -40.40
CA ILE A 61 3.60 -33.01 -40.49
C ILE A 61 2.83 -33.10 -39.16
N MET A 62 1.52 -32.93 -39.28
CA MET A 62 0.42 -33.48 -38.46
C MET A 62 0.70 -33.92 -37.03
N SER A 63 0.08 -33.21 -36.09
CA SER A 63 -0.70 -33.80 -35.00
C SER A 63 -1.53 -32.70 -34.35
N ALA A 64 -2.74 -32.50 -34.85
CA ALA A 64 -3.81 -31.84 -34.13
C ALA A 64 -4.15 -32.70 -32.90
N LYS A 65 -3.36 -32.57 -31.84
CA LYS A 65 -3.77 -33.03 -30.51
C LYS A 65 -4.45 -31.85 -29.85
N VAL A 66 -5.76 -32.00 -29.75
CA VAL A 66 -6.66 -31.27 -28.87
C VAL A 66 -5.98 -31.12 -27.50
N VAL A 67 -5.32 -29.98 -27.29
CA VAL A 67 -4.99 -29.53 -25.94
C VAL A 67 -6.31 -28.98 -25.42
N ALA A 68 -7.10 -29.89 -24.84
CA ALA A 68 -8.19 -29.52 -23.97
C ALA A 68 -7.55 -28.76 -22.81
N PHE A 69 -7.50 -27.43 -22.95
CA PHE A 69 -7.29 -26.52 -21.84
C PHE A 69 -8.44 -26.76 -20.87
N LEU A 70 -8.23 -27.67 -19.92
CA LEU A 70 -8.94 -27.68 -18.66
C LEU A 70 -8.61 -26.36 -17.96
N ALA A 71 -9.31 -25.31 -18.38
CA ALA A 71 -9.48 -24.10 -17.60
C ALA A 71 -10.28 -24.50 -16.37
N PHE A 72 -9.58 -25.08 -15.37
CA PHE A 72 -10.03 -24.98 -13.99
C PHE A 72 -10.04 -23.48 -13.70
N ALA A 73 -11.18 -22.84 -13.96
CA ALA A 73 -11.53 -21.59 -13.36
C ALA A 73 -11.52 -21.87 -11.86
N VAL A 74 -10.38 -21.61 -11.23
CA VAL A 74 -10.31 -21.37 -9.80
C VAL A 74 -11.17 -20.13 -9.63
N LEU A 75 -12.45 -20.32 -9.33
CA LEU A 75 -13.30 -19.28 -8.80
C LEU A 75 -12.68 -18.91 -7.45
N SER A 76 -11.65 -18.07 -7.49
CA SER A 76 -11.20 -17.35 -6.32
C SER A 76 -12.40 -16.50 -5.92
N SER A 77 -13.08 -16.93 -4.87
CA SER A 77 -14.11 -16.18 -4.16
C SER A 77 -13.45 -14.93 -3.57
N ALA A 78 -13.09 -13.98 -4.43
CA ALA A 78 -12.69 -12.65 -4.02
C ALA A 78 -13.96 -12.04 -3.43
N SER A 79 -14.06 -12.08 -2.10
CA SER A 79 -14.99 -11.24 -1.36
C SER A 79 -14.67 -9.80 -1.75
N ALA A 80 -15.45 -9.24 -2.68
CA ALA A 80 -15.32 -7.85 -3.07
C ALA A 80 -15.48 -7.01 -1.80
N CYS A 81 -14.44 -6.28 -1.43
CA CYS A 81 -14.50 -5.38 -0.30
C CYS A 81 -15.65 -4.40 -0.53
N ARG A 82 -16.62 -4.38 0.39
CA ARG A 82 -17.77 -3.48 0.30
C ARG A 82 -17.75 -2.54 1.49
N CYS A 83 -17.24 -1.34 1.24
CA CYS A 83 -17.31 -0.26 2.21
C CYS A 83 -18.77 0.18 2.37
N ARG A 84 -19.18 0.40 3.62
CA ARG A 84 -20.54 0.87 3.91
C ARG A 84 -20.81 2.23 3.26
N TYR A 85 -19.77 3.04 3.10
CA TYR A 85 -19.80 4.37 2.48
C TYR A 85 -18.48 4.64 1.76
N ALA A 86 -18.45 5.67 0.92
CA ALA A 86 -17.23 6.10 0.25
C ALA A 86 -16.16 6.56 1.27
N PRO A 87 -14.88 6.15 1.09
CA PRO A 87 -13.79 6.62 1.93
C PRO A 87 -13.42 8.07 1.56
N THR A 88 -14.00 9.04 2.25
CA THR A 88 -13.63 10.46 2.10
C THR A 88 -12.65 10.87 3.20
N LEU A 89 -11.83 11.89 2.92
CA LEU A 89 -10.84 12.41 3.85
C LEU A 89 -11.45 12.75 5.20
N GLN A 90 -12.52 13.56 5.20
CA GLN A 90 -13.17 14.04 6.42
C GLN A 90 -13.80 12.87 7.20
N ARG A 91 -14.41 11.93 6.49
CA ARG A 91 -15.04 10.77 7.14
C ARG A 91 -14.01 9.91 7.87
N SER A 92 -12.90 9.59 7.23
CA SER A 92 -11.82 8.84 7.87
C SER A 92 -11.17 9.64 8.99
N TYR A 93 -10.99 10.96 8.80
CA TYR A 93 -10.44 11.84 9.83
C TYR A 93 -11.31 11.83 11.10
N PHE A 94 -12.63 11.99 10.98
CA PHE A 94 -13.55 12.02 12.13
C PHE A 94 -14.01 10.66 12.64
N SER A 95 -13.51 9.56 12.07
CA SER A 95 -13.80 8.21 12.57
C SER A 95 -13.26 8.05 14.00
N GLU A 96 -14.08 7.48 14.89
CA GLU A 96 -13.74 7.27 16.30
C GLU A 96 -12.61 6.26 16.49
N ASP A 97 -12.54 5.25 15.61
CA ASP A 97 -11.50 4.22 15.65
C ASP A 97 -10.14 4.73 15.19
N VAL A 98 -10.09 5.89 14.52
CA VAL A 98 -8.87 6.48 13.98
C VAL A 98 -8.19 7.31 15.07
N VAL A 99 -7.09 6.77 15.58
CA VAL A 99 -6.31 7.39 16.66
C VAL A 99 -5.31 8.41 16.13
N ASN A 100 -4.76 8.19 14.93
CA ASN A 100 -3.87 9.14 14.27
C ASN A 100 -4.24 9.30 12.80
N PHE A 101 -3.95 10.46 12.22
CA PHE A 101 -4.13 10.72 10.80
C PHE A 101 -2.85 11.39 10.31
N VAL A 102 -2.13 10.75 9.40
CA VAL A 102 -0.72 11.08 9.16
C VAL A 102 -0.41 11.26 7.69
N LYS A 103 0.60 12.08 7.40
CA LYS A 103 1.36 12.04 6.15
C LYS A 103 2.62 11.23 6.40
N ALA A 104 2.82 10.18 5.62
CA ALA A 104 3.94 9.26 5.82
C ALA A 104 4.48 8.71 4.50
N LYS A 105 5.69 8.14 4.55
CA LYS A 105 6.25 7.33 3.47
C LYS A 105 6.30 5.86 3.89
N VAL A 106 5.97 4.96 2.98
CA VAL A 106 6.13 3.51 3.21
C VAL A 106 7.60 3.16 2.98
N VAL A 107 8.31 2.79 4.03
CA VAL A 107 9.76 2.51 3.97
C VAL A 107 10.08 1.02 3.97
N ALA A 108 9.17 0.18 4.46
CA ALA A 108 9.28 -1.27 4.35
C ALA A 108 7.89 -1.91 4.27
N LYS A 109 7.84 -3.06 3.59
CA LYS A 109 6.68 -3.95 3.51
C LYS A 109 7.17 -5.37 3.79
N ASP A 110 6.56 -6.03 4.75
CA ASP A 110 6.72 -7.46 5.02
C ASP A 110 5.37 -8.14 4.80
N GLU A 111 5.36 -9.30 4.15
CA GLU A 111 4.14 -10.10 3.96
C GLU A 111 4.14 -11.21 5.00
N GLU A 112 3.10 -11.22 5.85
CA GLU A 112 2.82 -12.31 6.78
C GLU A 112 1.65 -13.14 6.26
N SER A 113 1.50 -14.36 6.77
CA SER A 113 0.54 -15.36 6.23
C SER A 113 -0.90 -14.88 6.01
N LEU A 114 -1.37 -13.87 6.75
CA LEU A 114 -2.73 -13.31 6.62
C LEU A 114 -2.77 -11.77 6.59
N GLU A 115 -1.64 -11.10 6.82
CA GLU A 115 -1.56 -9.65 6.98
C GLU A 115 -0.34 -9.10 6.24
N ASN A 116 -0.50 -7.95 5.61
CA ASN A 116 0.62 -7.11 5.19
C ASN A 116 1.03 -6.23 6.36
N LYS A 117 2.33 -6.18 6.63
CA LYS A 117 2.93 -5.31 7.64
C LYS A 117 3.70 -4.20 6.94
N TYR A 118 3.39 -2.95 7.28
CA TYR A 118 4.01 -1.78 6.70
C TYR A 118 4.75 -0.99 7.77
N THR A 119 5.98 -0.60 7.48
CA THR A 119 6.69 0.40 8.29
C THR A 119 6.56 1.74 7.59
N LEU A 120 5.96 2.70 8.30
CA LEU A 120 5.72 4.05 7.86
C LEU A 120 6.74 5.00 8.50
N ALA A 121 7.41 5.82 7.70
CA ALA A 121 8.17 6.98 8.18
C ALA A 121 7.24 8.20 8.21
N ILE A 122 6.86 8.64 9.41
CA ILE A 122 5.92 9.73 9.62
C ILE A 122 6.61 11.06 9.32
N GLN A 123 5.95 11.88 8.50
CA GLN A 123 6.42 13.23 8.16
C GLN A 123 5.61 14.27 8.92
N GLU A 124 4.28 14.15 8.92
CA GLU A 124 3.35 15.07 9.60
C GLU A 124 2.22 14.28 10.25
N ASN A 125 1.64 14.84 11.33
CA ASN A 125 0.52 14.28 12.05
C ASN A 125 -0.61 15.31 12.15
N TYR A 126 -1.77 14.98 11.59
CA TYR A 126 -2.95 15.83 11.52
C TYR A 126 -3.98 15.53 12.60
N LYS A 127 -3.97 14.33 13.19
CA LYS A 127 -4.87 13.92 14.28
C LYS A 127 -4.13 13.09 15.31
N GLY A 128 -4.54 13.21 16.57
CA GLY A 128 -4.04 12.36 17.65
C GLY A 128 -2.69 12.78 18.23
N CYS A 129 -2.12 11.89 19.03
CA CYS A 129 -0.80 12.11 19.62
C CYS A 129 0.29 12.01 18.56
N LYS A 130 1.31 12.89 18.63
CA LYS A 130 2.50 12.79 17.78
C LYS A 130 3.08 11.37 17.87
N PRO A 131 3.01 10.56 16.80
CA PRO A 131 3.48 9.19 16.84
C PRO A 131 5.01 9.17 16.81
N SER A 132 5.58 7.97 17.04
CA SER A 132 6.99 7.72 16.77
C SER A 132 7.34 8.05 15.31
N PRO A 133 8.59 8.47 15.00
CA PRO A 133 9.01 8.76 13.62
C PRO A 133 8.80 7.57 12.67
N HIS A 134 8.82 6.35 13.21
CA HIS A 134 8.46 5.13 12.52
C HIS A 134 7.29 4.45 13.21
N VAL A 135 6.26 4.10 12.45
CA VAL A 135 5.09 3.37 12.92
C VAL A 135 4.89 2.12 12.09
N VAL A 136 4.60 1.01 12.76
CA VAL A 136 4.21 -0.24 12.10
C VAL A 136 2.69 -0.32 12.07
N VAL A 137 2.13 -0.50 10.88
CA VAL A 137 0.69 -0.73 10.67
C VAL A 137 0.45 -2.02 9.93
N TYR A 138 -0.72 -2.61 10.16
CA TYR A 138 -1.14 -3.88 9.58
C TYR A 138 -2.33 -3.68 8.66
N SER A 139 -2.41 -4.46 7.59
CA SER A 139 -3.59 -4.56 6.74
C SER A 139 -3.84 -6.01 6.38
N GLY A 140 -5.11 -6.42 6.25
CA GLY A 140 -5.42 -7.78 5.81
C GLY A 140 -4.83 -8.08 4.43
N THR A 141 -4.60 -9.35 4.13
CA THR A 141 -4.29 -9.81 2.74
C THR A 141 -5.56 -10.18 1.96
N HIS A 142 -6.69 -10.32 2.66
CA HIS A 142 -7.98 -10.69 2.10
C HIS A 142 -8.99 -9.54 2.25
N SER A 143 -10.26 -9.80 2.53
CA SER A 143 -11.37 -8.82 2.58
C SER A 143 -10.96 -7.43 3.10
N CYS A 144 -10.90 -6.44 2.20
CA CYS A 144 -10.56 -5.03 2.47
C CYS A 144 -9.09 -4.72 2.82
N GLY A 145 -8.18 -5.64 2.49
CA GLY A 145 -6.74 -5.42 2.59
C GLY A 145 -6.19 -4.36 1.65
N VAL A 146 -5.32 -3.50 2.15
CA VAL A 146 -4.63 -2.47 1.36
C VAL A 146 -3.28 -3.00 0.90
N GLN A 147 -2.97 -2.76 -0.37
CA GLN A 147 -1.65 -2.99 -0.95
C GLN A 147 -0.95 -1.64 -1.10
N LEU A 148 0.01 -1.37 -0.21
CA LEU A 148 0.85 -0.18 -0.31
C LEU A 148 2.20 -0.54 -0.91
N GLU A 149 2.69 0.31 -1.79
CA GLU A 149 4.03 0.18 -2.35
C GLU A 149 5.06 0.93 -1.50
N VAL A 150 6.23 0.31 -1.33
CA VAL A 150 7.40 1.02 -0.79
C VAL A 150 7.74 2.13 -1.78
N SER A 151 7.50 3.37 -1.38
CA SER A 151 7.52 4.49 -2.31
C SER A 151 8.24 5.69 -1.73
N LYS A 152 8.79 6.51 -2.64
CA LYS A 152 9.43 7.78 -2.28
C LYS A 152 8.41 8.89 -2.00
N SER A 153 7.17 8.71 -2.45
CA SER A 153 6.09 9.68 -2.35
C SER A 153 5.38 9.56 -1.00
N ALA A 154 4.95 10.70 -0.48
CA ALA A 154 4.15 10.73 0.73
C ALA A 154 2.71 10.30 0.44
N ILE A 155 2.15 9.52 1.34
CA ILE A 155 0.74 9.15 1.38
C ILE A 155 0.10 9.73 2.64
N VAL A 156 -1.19 10.03 2.55
CA VAL A 156 -2.03 10.41 3.67
C VAL A 156 -2.95 9.25 4.00
N LEU A 157 -2.98 8.86 5.26
CA LEU A 157 -3.78 7.75 5.75
C LEU A 157 -4.19 7.94 7.21
N PRO A 158 -5.36 7.40 7.61
CA PRO A 158 -5.67 7.18 9.01
C PRO A 158 -4.93 5.95 9.54
N ILE A 159 -4.63 5.96 10.84
CA ILE A 159 -4.17 4.79 11.59
C ILE A 159 -5.22 4.48 12.63
N ARG A 160 -5.84 3.30 12.51
CA ARG A 160 -6.80 2.82 13.50
C ARG A 160 -6.08 2.36 14.77
N GLY A 161 -6.71 2.61 15.91
CA GLY A 161 -6.19 2.21 17.21
C GLY A 161 -6.32 0.71 17.47
N GLY A 162 -5.88 0.28 18.65
CA GLY A 162 -5.94 -1.11 19.09
C GLY A 162 -4.57 -1.71 19.39
N LYS A 163 -4.55 -3.01 19.73
CA LYS A 163 -3.30 -3.73 20.03
C LYS A 163 -2.37 -3.81 18.82
N LYS A 164 -2.95 -3.84 17.61
CA LYS A 164 -2.26 -3.77 16.33
C LYS A 164 -2.84 -2.61 15.54
N PRO A 165 -2.11 -1.48 15.39
CA PRO A 165 -2.57 -0.38 14.57
C PRO A 165 -2.80 -0.83 13.13
N SER A 166 -3.92 -0.46 12.52
CA SER A 166 -4.33 -1.01 11.23
C SER A 166 -4.87 0.03 10.25
N ILE A 167 -4.89 -0.39 8.98
CA ILE A 167 -5.46 0.34 7.84
C ILE A 167 -6.25 -0.63 6.94
N ASP A 168 -7.32 -0.14 6.32
CA ASP A 168 -8.16 -0.93 5.41
C ASP A 168 -8.58 -0.15 4.14
N LEU A 169 -9.15 -0.85 3.15
CA LEU A 169 -9.59 -0.25 1.88
C LEU A 169 -10.79 0.69 2.01
N CYS A 170 -11.44 0.72 3.18
CA CYS A 170 -12.53 1.64 3.48
C CYS A 170 -12.04 2.88 4.24
N ASP A 171 -10.74 3.00 4.43
CA ASP A 171 -10.07 4.20 4.89
C ASP A 171 -9.69 5.09 3.70
N PHE A 172 -9.64 6.40 3.94
CA PHE A 172 -9.10 7.36 2.98
C PHE A 172 -7.58 7.21 2.91
N ILE A 173 -7.09 6.63 1.81
CA ILE A 173 -5.67 6.46 1.54
C ILE A 173 -5.39 7.09 0.18
N SER A 174 -4.58 8.15 0.18
CA SER A 174 -4.27 8.89 -1.05
C SER A 174 -2.82 9.36 -1.07
N SER A 175 -2.29 9.63 -2.27
CA SER A 175 -1.02 10.34 -2.38
C SER A 175 -1.20 11.79 -1.92
N PHE A 176 -0.26 12.30 -1.13
CA PHE A 176 -0.30 13.70 -0.68
C PHE A 176 -0.34 14.69 -1.86
N ASN A 177 0.37 14.37 -2.94
CA ASN A 177 0.38 15.20 -4.15
C ASN A 177 -0.93 15.12 -4.95
N GLY A 178 -1.72 14.07 -4.73
CA GLY A 178 -3.02 13.88 -5.36
C GLY A 178 -4.18 14.54 -4.62
N LEU A 179 -3.93 15.14 -3.44
CA LEU A 179 -4.95 15.86 -2.69
C LEU A 179 -5.30 17.18 -3.38
N SER A 180 -6.59 17.54 -3.35
CA SER A 180 -7.04 18.88 -3.75
C SER A 180 -6.49 19.95 -2.80
N ASP A 181 -6.55 21.21 -3.22
CA ASP A 181 -6.14 22.32 -2.34
C ASP A 181 -7.07 22.44 -1.13
N SER A 182 -8.38 22.19 -1.30
CA SER A 182 -9.34 22.15 -0.19
C SER A 182 -9.09 21.00 0.79
N GLU A 183 -8.59 19.85 0.33
CA GLU A 183 -8.20 18.73 1.19
C GLU A 183 -6.94 19.05 2.00
N LYS A 184 -5.96 19.71 1.38
CA LYS A 184 -4.74 20.16 2.08
C LYS A 184 -5.06 21.23 3.11
N GLU A 185 -5.87 22.23 2.73
CA GLU A 185 -6.34 23.27 3.64
C GLU A 185 -7.14 22.68 4.82
N PHE A 186 -8.01 21.70 4.54
CA PHE A 186 -8.69 20.97 5.61
C PHE A 186 -7.67 20.38 6.59
N LEU A 187 -6.62 19.69 6.11
CA LEU A 187 -5.60 19.08 6.97
C LEU A 187 -4.76 20.12 7.74
N ASP A 188 -4.41 21.23 7.11
CA ASP A 188 -3.59 22.29 7.71
C ASP A 188 -4.33 23.05 8.83
N THR A 189 -5.67 23.07 8.78
CA THR A 189 -6.53 23.72 9.79
C THR A 189 -6.95 22.79 10.92
N ARG A 190 -6.34 21.61 11.05
CA ARG A 190 -6.69 20.65 12.11
C ARG A 190 -5.87 20.83 13.38
N SER A 191 -6.41 20.32 14.49
CA SER A 191 -5.71 20.15 15.75
C SER A 191 -5.29 18.69 15.95
N ALA A 192 -4.03 18.50 16.33
CA ALA A 192 -3.52 17.27 16.88
C ALA A 192 -3.52 17.37 18.41
N CYS A 193 -4.47 16.69 19.06
CA CYS A 193 -4.57 16.63 20.51
C CYS A 193 -3.89 15.38 21.06
N CYS A 194 -3.06 15.55 22.08
CA CYS A 194 -2.50 14.48 22.88
C CYS A 194 -2.81 14.69 24.35
N LYS A 195 -3.73 13.87 24.88
CA LYS A 195 -4.34 14.08 26.20
C LYS A 195 -4.98 15.48 26.25
N GLU A 196 -4.61 16.30 27.21
CA GLU A 196 -5.14 17.65 27.41
C GLU A 196 -4.39 18.73 26.61
N ILE A 197 -3.34 18.35 25.87
CA ILE A 197 -2.52 19.29 25.10
C ILE A 197 -2.92 19.19 23.63
N CYS A 198 -3.50 20.26 23.09
CA CYS A 198 -3.85 20.39 21.68
C CYS A 198 -2.95 21.43 20.99
N GLN A 199 -2.49 21.11 19.78
CA GLN A 199 -1.74 22.03 18.94
C GLN A 199 -2.28 21.96 17.51
N CYS A 200 -2.32 23.09 16.82
CA CYS A 200 -2.68 23.15 15.41
C CYS A 200 -1.57 22.56 14.55
N THR A 201 -1.91 22.05 13.37
CA THR A 201 -0.94 21.44 12.44
C THR A 201 0.14 22.44 12.01
N ASN A 202 -0.20 23.73 11.89
CA ASN A 202 0.74 24.82 11.62
C ASN A 202 1.66 25.18 12.81
N GLY A 203 1.51 24.51 13.97
CA GLY A 203 2.29 24.75 15.18
C GLY A 203 1.71 25.81 16.11
N GLU A 204 0.60 26.46 15.75
CA GLU A 204 -0.06 27.45 16.59
C GLU A 204 -0.88 26.79 17.71
N SER A 205 -1.19 27.58 18.75
CA SER A 205 -2.14 27.16 19.78
C SER A 205 -3.58 27.33 19.25
N PRO A 206 -4.49 26.37 19.52
CA PRO A 206 -5.90 26.53 19.18
C PRO A 206 -6.47 27.82 19.79
N VAL A 207 -7.33 28.51 19.05
CA VAL A 207 -7.97 29.72 19.53
C VAL A 207 -8.92 29.39 20.68
N ASN A 208 -8.81 30.13 21.79
CA ASN A 208 -9.73 30.00 22.92
C ASN A 208 -11.00 30.82 22.64
N CYS A 209 -12.02 30.16 22.10
CA CYS A 209 -13.30 30.80 21.78
C CYS A 209 -14.09 31.08 23.05
N LEU A 210 -14.85 32.18 23.07
CA LEU A 210 -15.71 32.53 24.20
C LEU A 210 -16.81 31.49 24.42
N VAL A 211 -17.33 30.91 23.34
CA VAL A 211 -18.36 29.87 23.30
C VAL A 211 -17.94 28.84 22.26
N ASP A 212 -18.36 27.58 22.44
CA ASP A 212 -18.18 26.54 21.42
C ASP A 212 -18.86 27.00 20.11
N PRO A 213 -18.13 27.07 18.97
CA PRO A 213 -18.72 27.50 17.69
C PRO A 213 -19.96 26.69 17.29
N CYS A 214 -20.04 25.41 17.65
CA CYS A 214 -21.20 24.56 17.35
C CYS A 214 -22.43 24.86 18.22
N GLU A 215 -22.30 25.57 19.34
CA GLU A 215 -23.44 25.97 20.18
C GLU A 215 -24.12 27.24 19.66
N VAL A 216 -23.41 28.07 18.88
CA VAL A 216 -23.88 29.39 18.43
C VAL A 216 -24.07 29.50 16.92
N THR A 217 -23.60 28.52 16.16
CA THR A 217 -23.70 28.53 14.69
C THR A 217 -24.86 27.66 14.23
N GLU A 218 -25.72 28.22 13.38
CA GLU A 218 -26.79 27.47 12.71
C GLU A 218 -26.25 26.66 11.53
N ALA A 219 -26.91 25.54 11.24
CA ALA A 219 -26.58 24.69 10.09
C ALA A 219 -26.72 25.51 8.78
N PRO A 220 -25.66 25.60 7.94
CA PRO A 220 -25.69 26.45 6.76
C PRO A 220 -26.57 25.90 5.62
N CYS A 221 -26.95 24.64 5.67
CA CYS A 221 -27.83 23.99 4.70
C CYS A 221 -28.62 22.82 5.32
N ALA A 222 -29.66 22.33 4.64
CA ALA A 222 -30.59 21.34 5.17
C ALA A 222 -29.95 19.95 5.41
N GLU A 223 -28.91 19.61 4.65
CA GLU A 223 -28.16 18.37 4.76
C GLU A 223 -27.06 18.41 5.82
N ALA A 224 -26.76 19.58 6.40
CA ALA A 224 -25.77 19.73 7.46
C ALA A 224 -26.34 19.23 8.80
N THR A 225 -25.98 18.00 9.17
CA THR A 225 -26.56 17.30 10.33
C THR A 225 -25.61 17.16 11.52
N LYS A 226 -24.29 17.30 11.30
CA LYS A 226 -23.27 17.17 12.34
C LYS A 226 -22.33 18.36 12.27
N CYS A 227 -22.19 19.07 13.39
CA CYS A 227 -21.23 20.14 13.57
C CYS A 227 -19.98 19.63 14.29
N VAL A 228 -18.81 20.11 13.88
CA VAL A 228 -17.54 19.92 14.60
C VAL A 228 -16.87 21.28 14.79
N PRO A 229 -16.46 21.66 16.02
CA PRO A 229 -15.80 22.92 16.24
C PRO A 229 -14.37 22.92 15.69
N ASN A 230 -13.98 24.01 15.04
CA ASN A 230 -12.64 24.22 14.49
C ASN A 230 -11.95 25.41 15.17
N PHE A 231 -11.19 25.11 16.22
CA PHE A 231 -10.41 26.08 16.97
C PHE A 231 -9.11 26.50 16.29
N CYS A 232 -8.60 25.70 15.34
CA CYS A 232 -7.38 26.00 14.59
C CYS A 232 -7.65 26.86 13.34
N GLY A 233 -8.87 26.79 12.79
CA GLY A 233 -9.35 27.70 11.75
C GLY A 233 -9.93 29.02 12.25
N GLY A 234 -9.93 29.27 13.57
CA GLY A 234 -10.38 30.53 14.16
C GLY A 234 -11.86 30.57 14.57
N CYS A 235 -12.24 29.78 15.59
CA CYS A 235 -13.61 29.72 16.12
C CYS A 235 -14.68 29.43 15.06
N LEU A 236 -14.36 28.56 14.11
CA LEU A 236 -15.25 28.17 13.02
C LEU A 236 -15.96 26.84 13.31
N THR A 237 -16.89 26.47 12.45
CA THR A 237 -17.56 25.17 12.45
C THR A 237 -17.32 24.44 11.13
N ASP A 238 -17.06 23.14 11.20
CA ASP A 238 -17.13 22.25 10.05
C ASP A 238 -18.45 21.48 10.11
N TRP A 239 -19.17 21.47 8.99
CA TRP A 239 -20.47 20.80 8.89
C TRP A 239 -20.38 19.54 8.04
N PHE A 240 -21.09 18.49 8.48
CA PHE A 240 -21.13 17.20 7.81
C PHE A 240 -22.56 16.70 7.62
N THR A 241 -22.75 15.98 6.51
CA THR A 241 -23.95 15.21 6.25
C THR A 241 -24.02 13.98 7.15
N SER A 242 -25.17 13.32 7.21
CA SER A 242 -25.35 12.07 7.98
C SER A 242 -24.45 10.93 7.48
N SER A 243 -23.96 11.04 6.25
CA SER A 243 -22.98 10.14 5.64
C SER A 243 -21.51 10.51 5.97
N GLY A 244 -21.26 11.57 6.72
CA GLY A 244 -19.91 12.02 7.08
C GLY A 244 -19.14 12.75 5.96
N ALA A 245 -19.78 13.03 4.82
CA ALA A 245 -19.24 13.96 3.82
C ALA A 245 -19.38 15.41 4.32
N ALA A 246 -18.47 16.30 3.90
CA ALA A 246 -18.60 17.73 4.14
C ALA A 246 -19.93 18.24 3.57
N ALA A 247 -20.64 19.05 4.36
CA ALA A 247 -21.91 19.65 3.96
C ALA A 247 -21.68 21.07 3.44
N CYS A 248 -22.51 21.50 2.49
CA CYS A 248 -22.53 22.86 1.97
C CYS A 248 -21.17 23.33 1.37
N VAL A 249 -20.51 22.46 0.58
CA VAL A 249 -19.24 22.76 -0.13
C VAL A 249 -19.51 23.40 -1.48
#